data_AF-A0A838VTQ3-F1
#
_entry.id   AF-A0A838VTQ3-F1
#
_cell.length_a   1.000
_cell.length_b   1.000
_cell.length_c   1.000
_cell.angle_alpha   90.00
_cell.angle_beta   90.00
_cell.angle_gamma   90.00
#
_symmetry.space_group_name_H-M   'P 1'
#
loop_
_entity.id
_entity.type
_entity.pdbx_description
1 polymer ?
#
loop_
_entity_poly.entity_id
_entity_poly.type
_entity_poly.pdbx_seq_one_letter_code
_entity_poly.pdbx_strand_id
1 'polypeptide(L)' 'MKTRKPLITGRATPNSTVYVYANRKLVAKTKASANGSFCVRPCRGLRNGCNAVIAQAVNSQGAATRSQGVRLFV' A
#
# COMPACT_ATOMS: atom_id res chain seq x y z
N MET A 1 17.07 16.57 -2.29
CA MET A 1 16.02 15.89 -1.47
C MET A 1 16.26 14.39 -1.53
N LYS A 2 16.38 13.70 -0.38
CA LYS A 2 16.50 12.23 -0.34
C LYS A 2 15.10 11.60 -0.45
N THR A 3 14.96 10.58 -1.29
CA THR A 3 13.75 9.76 -1.37
C THR A 3 14.11 8.30 -1.11
N ARG A 4 13.19 7.54 -0.51
CA ARG A 4 13.38 6.09 -0.35
C ARG A 4 12.16 5.32 -0.85
N LYS A 5 12.38 4.05 -1.13
CA LYS A 5 11.36 3.09 -1.57
C LYS A 5 11.28 1.98 -0.53
N PRO A 6 10.72 2.24 0.67
CA PRO A 6 10.63 1.25 1.72
C PRO A 6 9.79 0.06 1.26
N LEU A 7 10.05 -1.11 1.83
CA LEU A 7 9.20 -2.28 1.64
C LEU A 7 7.93 -2.09 2.46
N ILE A 8 6.76 -2.14 1.82
CA ILE A 8 5.46 -2.04 2.49
C ILE A 8 4.86 -3.45 2.51
N THR A 9 4.67 -3.97 3.71
CA THR A 9 4.02 -5.25 3.95
C THR A 9 2.71 -5.04 4.70
N GLY A 10 1.76 -5.96 4.52
CA GLY A 10 0.49 -5.89 5.21
C GLY A 10 -0.42 -7.07 4.90
N ARG A 11 -1.65 -6.97 5.40
CA ARG A 11 -2.73 -7.90 5.09
C ARG A 11 -3.89 -7.20 4.41
N ALA A 12 -4.54 -7.92 3.52
CA ALA A 12 -5.72 -7.53 2.77
C ALA A 12 -6.61 -8.77 2.57
N THR A 13 -7.81 -8.56 2.04
CA THR A 13 -8.66 -9.67 1.62
C THR A 13 -7.89 -10.59 0.66
N PRO A 14 -7.89 -11.92 0.87
CA PRO A 14 -7.22 -12.86 -0.03
C PRO A 14 -7.54 -12.64 -1.51
N ASN A 15 -6.51 -12.81 -2.36
CA ASN A 15 -6.62 -12.67 -3.82
C ASN A 15 -7.10 -11.29 -4.33
N SER A 16 -7.20 -10.29 -3.46
CA SER A 16 -7.59 -8.93 -3.84
C SER A 16 -6.45 -8.14 -4.48
N THR A 17 -6.80 -7.10 -5.24
CA THR A 17 -5.85 -6.10 -5.72
C THR A 17 -5.67 -5.02 -4.67
N VAL A 18 -4.44 -4.82 -4.21
CA VAL A 18 -4.07 -3.81 -3.21
C VAL A 18 -3.46 -2.59 -3.90
N TYR A 19 -4.07 -1.43 -3.66
CA TYR A 19 -3.61 -0.11 -4.05
C TYR A 19 -3.02 0.60 -2.84
N VAL A 20 -1.75 1.01 -2.92
CA VAL A 20 -1.06 1.70 -1.83
C VAL A 20 -0.90 3.17 -2.17
N TYR A 21 -1.46 4.01 -1.31
CA TYR A 21 -1.41 5.45 -1.42
C TYR A 21 -0.47 6.02 -0.36
N ALA A 22 0.37 6.98 -0.73
CA ALA A 22 1.14 7.79 0.21
C ALA A 22 0.81 9.26 -0.03
N ASN A 23 0.43 9.99 1.03
CA ASN A 23 -0.01 11.39 0.96
C ASN A 23 -1.09 11.61 -0.11
N ARG A 24 -2.08 10.70 -0.16
CA ARG A 24 -3.19 10.66 -1.13
C ARG A 24 -2.80 10.40 -2.60
N LYS A 25 -1.54 10.06 -2.91
CA LYS A 25 -1.09 9.66 -4.25
C LYS A 25 -0.85 8.17 -4.34
N LEU A 26 -1.29 7.53 -5.43
CA LEU A 26 -0.98 6.12 -5.68
C LEU A 26 0.52 5.96 -5.91
N VAL A 27 1.17 5.12 -5.11
CA VAL A 27 2.62 4.89 -5.18
C VAL A 27 2.99 3.44 -5.49
N ALA A 28 2.07 2.50 -5.24
CA ALA A 28 2.26 1.09 -5.50
C ALA A 28 0.93 0.37 -5.76
N LYS A 29 0.98 -0.72 -6.51
CA LYS A 29 -0.12 -1.65 -6.75
C LYS A 29 0.44 -3.06 -6.65
N THR A 30 -0.25 -3.96 -5.95
CA THR A 30 0.12 -5.38 -5.87
C THR A 30 -1.13 -6.25 -5.72
N LYS A 31 -0.97 -7.57 -5.76
CA LYS A 31 -2.04 -8.53 -5.45
C LYS A 31 -1.76 -9.14 -4.08
N ALA A 32 -2.79 -9.24 -3.25
CA ALA A 32 -2.72 -10.02 -2.02
C ALA A 32 -2.68 -11.51 -2.36
N SER A 33 -1.83 -12.25 -1.67
CA SER A 33 -1.72 -13.71 -1.81
C SER A 33 -2.99 -14.42 -1.33
N ALA A 34 -3.07 -15.74 -1.55
CA ALA A 34 -4.20 -16.56 -1.11
C ALA A 34 -4.42 -16.57 0.41
N ASN A 35 -3.39 -16.25 1.20
CA ASN A 35 -3.47 -16.08 2.65
C ASN A 35 -3.73 -14.62 3.08
N GLY A 36 -3.98 -13.71 2.13
CA GLY A 36 -4.22 -12.29 2.38
C GLY A 36 -2.97 -11.44 2.64
N SER A 37 -1.77 -12.02 2.65
CA SER A 37 -0.53 -11.24 2.82
C SER A 37 -0.17 -10.51 1.52
N PHE A 38 0.40 -9.31 1.64
CA PHE A 38 0.99 -8.61 0.50
C PHE A 38 2.31 -7.94 0.88
N CYS A 39 3.14 -7.76 -0.13
CA CYS A 39 4.42 -7.09 -0.05
C CYS A 39 4.62 -6.28 -1.33
N VAL A 40 4.98 -5.01 -1.21
CA VAL A 40 5.18 -4.13 -2.37
C VAL A 40 6.19 -3.02 -2.08
N ARG A 41 6.97 -2.66 -3.09
CA ARG A 41 7.83 -1.47 -3.06
C ARG A 41 7.14 -0.34 -3.84
N PRO A 42 7.13 0.90 -3.31
CA PRO A 42 6.70 2.07 -4.06
C PRO A 42 7.49 2.23 -5.36
N CYS A 43 6.80 2.41 -6.49
CA CYS A 43 7.44 2.70 -7.77
C CYS A 43 8.08 4.11 -7.73
N ARG A 44 7.41 5.04 -7.05
CA ARG A 44 7.89 6.41 -6.79
C ARG A 44 8.54 6.51 -5.41
N GLY A 45 9.68 7.20 -5.34
CA GLY A 45 10.35 7.49 -4.08
C GLY A 45 9.46 8.33 -3.18
N LEU A 46 9.30 7.89 -1.93
CA LEU A 46 8.65 8.67 -0.89
C LEU A 46 9.66 9.70 -0.36
N ARG A 47 9.21 10.95 -0.15
CA ARG A 47 10.04 11.98 0.47
C ARG A 47 10.35 11.57 1.91
N ASN A 48 11.57 11.86 2.36
CA ASN A 48 11.90 11.66 3.76
C ASN A 48 10.96 12.46 4.67
N GLY A 49 10.61 11.88 5.81
CA GLY A 49 9.65 12.41 6.77
C GLY A 49 8.37 11.57 6.87
N CYS A 50 7.35 12.16 7.52
CA CYS A 50 6.08 11.49 7.79
C CYS A 50 5.24 11.41 6.51
N ASN A 51 4.98 10.20 6.04
CA ASN A 51 4.09 9.91 4.92
C ASN A 51 2.83 9.20 5.44
N ALA A 52 1.65 9.72 5.13
CA ALA A 52 0.40 9.05 5.46
C ALA A 52 0.14 7.94 4.41
N VAL A 53 0.31 6.69 4.81
CA VAL A 53 0.15 5.51 3.95
C VAL A 53 -1.21 4.89 4.18
N ILE A 54 -1.92 4.59 3.10
CA ILE A 54 -3.22 3.92 3.13
C ILE A 54 -3.21 2.81 2.09
N ALA A 55 -3.65 1.62 2.47
CA ALA A 55 -3.89 0.52 1.55
C ALA A 55 -5.39 0.39 1.28
N GLN A 56 -5.76 0.21 0.01
CA GLN A 56 -7.12 -0.12 -0.39
C GLN A 56 -7.09 -1.43 -1.16
N ALA A 57 -7.84 -2.42 -0.70
CA ALA A 57 -7.95 -3.73 -1.32
C ALA A 57 -9.28 -3.84 -2.05
N VAL A 58 -9.26 -4.22 -3.32
CA VAL A 58 -10.44 -4.44 -4.17
C VAL A 58 -10.47 -5.91 -4.58
N ASN A 59 -11.51 -6.64 -4.20
CA ASN A 59 -11.65 -8.05 -4.57
C ASN A 59 -12.16 -8.22 -6.02
N SER A 60 -12.24 -9.45 -6.52
CA SER A 60 -12.73 -9.76 -7.87
C SER A 60 -14.21 -9.40 -8.08
N GLN A 61 -14.97 -9.26 -7.00
CA GLN A 61 -16.39 -8.86 -7.02
C GLN A 61 -16.57 -7.33 -6.98
N GLY A 62 -15.47 -6.56 -6.93
CA GLY A 62 -15.50 -5.10 -6.85
C GLY A 62 -15.69 -4.52 -5.44
N ALA A 63 -15.80 -5.36 -4.41
CA ALA A 63 -15.88 -4.89 -3.03
C ALA A 63 -14.51 -4.33 -2.58
N ALA A 64 -14.53 -3.12 -2.02
CA ALA A 64 -13.34 -2.41 -1.57
C ALA A 64 -13.27 -2.33 -0.04
N THR A 65 -12.11 -2.66 0.52
CA THR A 65 -11.78 -2.42 1.94
C THR A 65 -10.58 -1.48 2.03
N ARG A 66 -10.56 -0.61 3.05
CA ARG A 66 -9.51 0.40 3.23
C ARG A 66 -8.88 0.22 4.61
N SER A 67 -7.55 0.22 4.66
CA SER A 67 -6.83 0.19 5.93
C SER A 67 -7.04 1.48 6.69
N GLN A 68 -6.89 1.43 8.01
CA GLN A 68 -6.58 2.62 8.79
C GLN A 68 -5.29 3.25 8.24
N GLY A 69 -5.22 4.58 8.21
CA GLY A 69 -4.03 5.29 7.73
C GLY A 69 -2.86 5.07 8.67
N VAL A 70 -1.74 4.57 8.15
CA VAL A 70 -0.52 4.35 8.92
C VAL A 70 0.48 5.46 8.60
N ARG A 71 1.12 6.01 9.63
CA ARG A 71 2.23 6.95 9.44
C ARG A 71 3.52 6.17 9.20
N LEU A 72 4.13 6.39 8.04
CA LEU A 72 5.44 5.84 7.71
C LEU A 72 6.49 6.94 7.75
N PHE A 73 7.54 6.73 8.53
CA PHE A 73 8.71 7.61 8.56
C PHE A 73 9.78 7.03 7.64
N VAL A 74 10.17 7.83 6.66
CA VAL A 74 11.12 7.47 5.59
C VAL A 74 12.38 8.30 5.74
#